data_AF-A0A937N7Y7-F1
#
_entry.id   AF-A0A937N7Y7-F1
#
_cell.length_a   1.000
_cell.length_b   1.000
_cell.length_c   1.000
_cell.angle_alpha   90.00
_cell.angle_beta   90.00
_cell.angle_gamma   90.00
#
_symmetry.space_group_name_H-M   'P 1'
#
loop_
_entity.id
_entity.type
_entity.pdbx_description
1 polymer ?
#
loop_
_entity_poly.entity_id
_entity_poly.type
_entity_poly.pdbx_seq_one_letter_code
_entity_poly.pdbx_strand_id
1 'polypeptide(L)'
;MRTRQTVLMSVLGSLDCHTNMSIYATLWSIQIQDPVSPFTCPKWVEVTAQAVPPHIGSPTPGCGYEDGDPYGDFLPPPVETDESGQAPYDRAVVFVTEETRKGTARNGQEYVEPLLVLTGEEYTEMPFQVLLDRLKEAVRSGPTVVGEFLAPDGTTRIFTEDDV
;
A
#
# COMPACT_ATOMS: atom_id res chain seq x y z
N MET A 1 43.82 46.78 2.58
CA MET A 1 43.26 45.49 3.05
C MET A 1 41.79 45.42 2.64
N ARG A 2 41.45 44.72 1.56
CA ARG A 2 40.08 44.35 1.22
C ARG A 2 40.06 42.84 1.04
N THR A 3 39.42 42.17 1.98
CA THR A 3 39.28 40.72 2.05
C THR A 3 38.29 40.26 0.98
N ARG A 4 38.63 39.15 0.33
CA ARG A 4 37.85 38.47 -0.71
C ARG A 4 36.51 37.98 -0.17
N GLN A 5 35.46 38.06 -0.98
CA GLN A 5 34.33 37.14 -0.88
C GLN A 5 34.08 36.54 -2.25
N THR A 6 34.48 35.29 -2.39
CA THR A 6 34.19 34.40 -3.51
C THR A 6 32.73 33.98 -3.39
N VAL A 7 31.91 34.28 -4.39
CA VAL A 7 30.60 33.63 -4.58
C VAL A 7 30.77 32.66 -5.74
N LEU A 8 30.83 31.39 -5.41
CA LEU A 8 30.84 30.29 -6.37
C LEU A 8 29.40 30.17 -6.92
N MET A 9 29.15 30.68 -8.13
CA MET A 9 27.97 30.30 -8.90
C MET A 9 28.11 28.82 -9.27
N SER A 10 27.50 27.94 -8.49
CA SER A 10 27.17 26.60 -9.00
C SER A 10 25.89 26.71 -9.79
N VAL A 11 26.02 26.39 -11.07
CA VAL A 11 24.98 26.33 -12.09
C VAL A 11 23.82 25.49 -11.56
N LEU A 12 22.62 26.10 -11.57
CA LEU A 12 21.34 25.44 -11.31
C LEU A 12 21.19 24.24 -12.24
N GLY A 13 21.33 23.04 -11.68
CA GLY A 13 20.73 21.85 -12.26
C GLY A 13 19.21 22.02 -12.17
N SER A 14 18.55 21.95 -13.33
CA SER A 14 17.10 21.92 -13.49
C SER A 14 16.50 20.95 -12.48
N LEU A 15 15.84 21.47 -11.46
CA LEU A 15 14.87 20.70 -10.69
C LEU A 15 13.62 20.65 -11.57
N ASP A 16 13.52 19.58 -12.35
CA ASP A 16 12.27 19.23 -13.03
C ASP A 16 11.17 19.10 -11.97
N CYS A 17 10.29 20.08 -11.96
CA CYS A 17 9.12 20.17 -11.10
C CYS A 17 7.93 19.36 -11.64
N HIS A 18 8.19 18.25 -12.34
CA HIS A 18 7.15 17.31 -12.79
C HIS A 18 6.66 16.48 -11.61
N THR A 19 5.65 17.00 -10.90
CA THR A 19 4.61 16.28 -10.14
C THR A 19 5.08 15.07 -9.32
N ASN A 20 5.64 15.34 -8.14
CA ASN A 20 5.77 14.37 -7.05
C ASN A 20 4.42 14.13 -6.34
N MET A 21 3.33 13.96 -7.10
CA MET A 21 2.01 13.64 -6.57
C MET A 21 1.78 12.13 -6.62
N SER A 22 1.18 11.58 -5.58
CA SER A 22 0.85 10.15 -5.50
C SER A 22 -0.30 9.82 -6.46
N ILE A 23 -0.22 8.67 -7.13
CA ILE A 23 -1.35 8.13 -7.92
C ILE A 23 -2.43 7.47 -7.05
N TYR A 24 -2.21 7.38 -5.74
CA TYR A 24 -3.11 6.73 -4.79
C TYR A 24 -3.91 7.73 -3.98
N ALA A 25 -5.19 7.42 -3.75
CA ALA A 25 -6.09 8.12 -2.84
C ALA A 25 -6.41 7.21 -1.64
N THR A 26 -6.18 7.69 -0.42
CA THR A 26 -6.52 6.93 0.79
C THR A 26 -8.03 6.77 0.93
N LEU A 27 -8.49 5.53 1.12
CA LEU A 27 -9.88 5.21 1.41
C LEU A 27 -10.14 5.14 2.91
N TRP A 28 -9.38 4.31 3.62
CA TRP A 28 -9.50 4.09 5.07
C TRP A 28 -8.25 3.44 5.64
N SER A 29 -8.13 3.45 6.97
CA SER A 29 -7.12 2.72 7.73
C SER A 29 -7.77 1.97 8.90
N ILE A 30 -7.28 0.76 9.19
CA ILE A 30 -7.72 -0.06 10.34
C ILE A 30 -6.51 -0.70 11.02
N GLN A 31 -6.67 -1.09 12.28
CA GLN A 31 -5.69 -1.92 12.98
C GLN A 31 -6.12 -3.38 12.96
N ILE A 32 -5.21 -4.26 12.53
CA ILE A 32 -5.38 -5.71 12.56
C ILE A 32 -4.37 -6.27 13.56
N GLN A 33 -4.84 -7.11 14.48
CA GLN A 33 -3.95 -7.82 15.38
C GLN A 33 -3.15 -8.86 14.58
N ASP A 34 -1.83 -8.88 14.74
CA ASP A 34 -0.99 -9.94 14.20
C ASP A 34 -1.34 -11.24 14.95
N PRO A 35 -1.86 -12.27 14.26
CA PRO A 35 -2.35 -13.51 14.89
C PRO A 35 -1.25 -14.29 15.62
N VAL A 36 0.04 -13.99 15.37
CA VAL A 36 1.19 -14.59 16.06
C VAL A 36 1.43 -13.98 17.44
N SER A 37 0.76 -12.87 17.76
CA SER A 37 1.00 -12.16 19.01
C SER A 37 0.38 -12.88 20.21
N PRO A 38 1.07 -12.89 21.38
CA PRO A 38 0.47 -13.31 22.64
C PRO A 38 -0.78 -12.49 22.97
N PHE A 39 -1.74 -13.08 23.66
CA PHE A 39 -2.96 -12.39 24.09
C PHE A 39 -2.65 -11.32 25.13
N THR A 40 -1.59 -11.50 25.93
CA THR A 40 -1.14 -10.53 26.95
C THR A 40 -0.40 -9.32 26.36
N CYS A 41 0.17 -9.44 25.16
CA CYS A 41 0.93 -8.39 24.49
C CYS A 41 0.66 -8.40 22.98
N PRO A 42 -0.56 -8.02 22.55
CA PRO A 42 -0.93 -8.05 21.14
C PRO A 42 -0.12 -7.02 20.34
N LYS A 43 0.47 -7.46 19.21
CA LYS A 43 1.00 -6.56 18.19
C LYS A 43 -0.14 -6.18 17.25
N TRP A 44 -0.30 -4.88 17.02
CA TRP A 44 -1.26 -4.33 16.08
C TRP A 44 -0.52 -3.81 14.86
N VAL A 45 -1.03 -4.12 13.68
CA VAL A 45 -0.53 -3.66 12.39
C VAL A 45 -1.57 -2.73 11.79
N GLU A 46 -1.18 -1.49 11.52
CA GLU A 46 -2.03 -0.55 10.80
C GLU A 46 -1.99 -0.86 9.30
N VAL A 47 -3.17 -1.13 8.75
CA VAL A 47 -3.38 -1.39 7.33
C VAL A 47 -4.15 -0.23 6.73
N THR A 48 -3.61 0.36 5.67
CA THR A 48 -4.23 1.45 4.91
C THR A 48 -4.64 0.93 3.53
N ALA A 49 -5.91 1.14 3.17
CA ALA A 49 -6.42 0.89 1.83
C ALA A 49 -6.30 2.17 0.99
N GLN A 50 -5.73 2.06 -0.20
CA GLN A 50 -5.60 3.18 -1.13
C GLN A 50 -6.09 2.80 -2.51
N ALA A 51 -7.01 3.60 -3.06
CA ALA A 51 -7.50 3.46 -4.41
C ALA A 51 -6.51 4.06 -5.42
N VAL A 52 -6.43 3.46 -6.60
CA VAL A 52 -5.91 4.08 -7.81
C VAL A 52 -7.11 4.54 -8.63
N PRO A 53 -7.33 5.86 -8.79
CA PRO A 53 -8.47 6.37 -9.53
C PRO A 53 -8.54 5.83 -10.97
N PRO A 54 -9.74 5.76 -11.57
CA PRO A 54 -9.95 5.06 -12.83
C PRO A 54 -9.23 5.69 -14.02
N HIS A 55 -9.05 7.01 -14.04
CA HIS A 55 -8.33 7.71 -15.11
C HIS A 55 -6.81 7.42 -15.15
N ILE A 56 -6.24 6.82 -14.10
CA ILE A 56 -4.80 6.55 -14.02
C ILE A 56 -4.42 5.41 -14.98
N GLY A 57 -3.67 5.75 -16.03
CA GLY A 57 -3.29 4.83 -17.10
C GLY A 57 -4.41 4.54 -18.11
N SER A 58 -5.53 5.26 -18.04
CA SER A 58 -6.65 5.08 -18.98
C SER A 58 -6.27 5.60 -20.37
N PRO A 59 -6.48 4.81 -21.45
CA PRO A 59 -6.23 5.26 -22.82
C PRO A 59 -7.31 6.23 -23.33
N THR A 60 -8.35 6.52 -22.53
CA THR A 60 -9.41 7.47 -22.91
C THR A 60 -8.81 8.86 -23.17
N PRO A 61 -9.09 9.48 -24.34
CA PRO A 61 -8.59 10.81 -24.65
C PRO A 61 -8.94 11.84 -23.58
N GLY A 62 -7.95 12.64 -23.18
CA GLY A 62 -8.06 13.64 -22.12
C GLY A 62 -7.61 13.16 -20.74
N CYS A 63 -7.31 11.86 -20.56
CA CYS A 63 -6.78 11.33 -19.29
C CYS A 63 -5.25 11.44 -19.18
N GLY A 64 -4.53 11.72 -20.28
CA GLY A 64 -3.08 11.95 -20.28
C GLY A 64 -2.22 10.68 -20.39
N TYR A 65 -2.81 9.54 -20.77
CA TYR A 65 -2.13 8.26 -20.95
C TYR A 65 -2.40 7.66 -22.35
N GLU A 66 -2.68 8.51 -23.34
CA GLU A 66 -2.95 8.11 -24.73
C GLU A 66 -1.75 7.40 -25.38
N ASP A 67 -0.53 7.75 -24.96
CA ASP A 67 0.72 7.14 -25.43
C ASP A 67 1.05 5.82 -24.70
N GLY A 68 0.25 5.42 -23.71
CA GLY A 68 0.37 4.17 -22.99
C GLY A 68 0.31 4.31 -21.46
N ASP A 69 0.12 3.17 -20.80
CA ASP A 69 -0.01 3.06 -19.34
C ASP A 69 1.36 2.79 -18.68
N PRO A 70 1.95 3.75 -17.95
CA PRO A 70 3.24 3.58 -17.30
C PRO A 70 3.18 2.72 -16.03
N TYR A 71 1.99 2.26 -15.62
CA TYR A 71 1.76 1.52 -14.37
C TYR A 71 1.31 0.06 -14.60
N GLY A 72 1.12 -0.36 -15.86
CA GLY A 72 0.61 -1.68 -16.22
C GLY A 72 1.51 -2.86 -15.81
N ASP A 73 2.77 -2.59 -15.46
CA ASP A 73 3.73 -3.59 -14.99
C ASP A 73 3.51 -4.04 -13.52
N PHE A 74 2.73 -3.27 -12.73
CA PHE A 74 2.51 -3.54 -11.31
C PHE A 74 1.09 -3.26 -10.81
N LEU A 75 0.25 -2.61 -11.62
CA LEU A 75 -1.17 -2.45 -11.34
C LEU A 75 -2.00 -3.38 -12.24
N PRO A 76 -3.22 -3.74 -11.81
CA PRO A 76 -4.22 -4.31 -12.69
C PRO A 76 -4.42 -3.48 -13.98
N PRO A 77 -4.94 -4.07 -15.06
CA PRO A 77 -5.25 -3.35 -16.29
C PRO A 77 -6.07 -2.08 -16.05
N PRO A 78 -5.87 -1.02 -16.84
CA PRO A 78 -6.66 0.20 -16.72
C PRO A 78 -8.14 -0.07 -17.04
N VAL A 79 -9.02 0.75 -16.46
CA VAL A 79 -10.46 0.69 -16.67
C VAL A 79 -10.84 1.72 -17.74
N GLU A 80 -11.77 1.39 -18.63
CA GLU A 80 -12.31 2.36 -19.57
C GLU A 80 -13.08 3.45 -18.83
N THR A 81 -12.75 4.71 -19.11
CA THR A 81 -13.41 5.87 -18.49
C THR A 81 -14.25 6.64 -19.49
N ASP A 82 -15.24 7.37 -18.98
CA ASP A 82 -15.93 8.40 -19.75
C ASP A 82 -15.03 9.62 -20.03
N GLU A 83 -15.55 10.60 -20.76
CA GLU A 83 -14.86 11.85 -21.11
C GLU A 83 -14.44 12.69 -19.88
N SER A 84 -15.02 12.41 -18.70
CA SER A 84 -14.69 13.07 -17.43
C SER A 84 -13.69 12.25 -16.59
N GLY A 85 -13.14 11.17 -17.15
CA GLY A 85 -12.20 10.29 -16.46
C GLY A 85 -12.84 9.47 -15.34
N GLN A 86 -14.17 9.27 -15.38
CA GLN A 86 -14.91 8.50 -14.40
C GLN A 86 -15.20 7.08 -14.91
N ALA A 87 -15.28 6.14 -13.98
CA ALA A 87 -15.73 4.77 -14.23
C ALA A 87 -16.53 4.26 -13.02
N PRO A 88 -17.29 3.16 -13.15
CA PRO A 88 -18.05 2.58 -12.03
C PRO A 88 -17.18 2.15 -10.84
N TYR A 89 -15.91 1.84 -11.09
CA TYR A 89 -14.96 1.38 -10.10
C TYR A 89 -13.61 2.08 -10.28
N ASP A 90 -12.84 2.17 -9.20
CA ASP A 90 -11.43 2.52 -9.27
C ASP A 90 -10.64 1.49 -10.10
N ARG A 91 -9.46 1.87 -10.60
CA ARG A 91 -8.60 0.92 -11.32
C ARG A 91 -8.15 -0.22 -10.39
N ALA A 92 -7.72 0.14 -9.19
CA ALA A 92 -7.20 -0.81 -8.21
C ALA A 92 -7.40 -0.30 -6.79
N VAL A 93 -7.34 -1.22 -5.83
CA VAL A 93 -7.16 -0.90 -4.41
C VAL A 93 -5.95 -1.66 -3.90
N VAL A 94 -4.98 -0.91 -3.36
CA VAL A 94 -3.72 -1.41 -2.81
C VAL A 94 -3.77 -1.29 -1.30
N PHE A 95 -3.40 -2.36 -0.61
CA PHE A 95 -3.35 -2.43 0.84
C PHE A 95 -1.90 -2.42 1.30
N VAL A 96 -1.57 -1.47 2.17
CA VAL A 96 -0.20 -1.23 2.64
C VAL A 96 -0.16 -1.08 4.15
N THR A 97 1.02 -1.27 4.73
CA THR A 97 1.32 -0.91 6.11
C THR A 97 2.22 0.32 6.15
N GLU A 98 2.45 0.88 7.33
CA GLU A 98 3.46 1.93 7.51
C GLU A 98 4.87 1.48 7.10
N GLU A 99 5.17 0.18 7.18
CA GLU A 99 6.45 -0.41 6.82
C GLU A 99 6.58 -0.66 5.30
N THR A 100 5.46 -0.63 4.56
CA THR A 100 5.46 -0.89 3.11
C THR A 100 6.11 0.28 2.37
N ARG A 101 7.30 0.03 1.84
CA ARG A 101 8.07 1.04 1.11
C ARG A 101 7.48 1.33 -0.26
N LYS A 102 7.33 2.62 -0.59
CA LYS A 102 7.03 3.09 -1.94
C LYS A 102 8.30 3.46 -2.71
N GLY A 103 8.31 3.13 -4.00
CA GLY A 103 9.38 3.39 -4.95
C GLY A 103 10.29 2.19 -5.15
N THR A 104 10.19 1.58 -6.34
CA THR A 104 11.10 0.56 -6.85
C THR A 104 12.09 1.17 -7.84
N ALA A 105 13.10 0.39 -8.26
CA ALA A 105 13.99 0.79 -9.35
C ALA A 105 13.24 0.92 -10.70
N ARG A 106 12.10 0.24 -10.84
CA ARG A 106 11.26 0.28 -12.03
C ARG A 106 10.38 1.54 -12.04
N ASN A 107 9.71 1.85 -10.94
CA ASN A 107 8.78 2.98 -10.87
C ASN A 107 8.70 3.56 -9.44
N GLY A 108 8.79 4.89 -9.33
CA GLY A 108 8.70 5.60 -8.06
C GLY A 108 7.32 5.52 -7.37
N GLN A 109 6.28 5.15 -8.09
CA GLN A 109 4.92 4.98 -7.56
C GLN A 109 4.62 3.55 -7.10
N GLU A 110 5.45 2.58 -7.45
CA GLU A 110 5.24 1.18 -7.11
C GLU A 110 5.54 0.90 -5.64
N TYR A 111 4.67 0.15 -4.95
CA TYR A 111 4.96 -0.36 -3.60
C TYR A 111 5.81 -1.64 -3.68
N VAL A 112 6.81 -1.75 -2.80
CA VAL A 112 7.56 -2.98 -2.57
C VAL A 112 6.68 -3.90 -1.74
N GLU A 113 6.27 -5.02 -2.34
CA GLU A 113 5.51 -6.10 -1.67
C GLU A 113 4.31 -5.57 -0.85
N PRO A 114 3.32 -4.92 -1.50
CA PRO A 114 2.08 -4.53 -0.81
C PRO A 114 1.37 -5.77 -0.25
N LEU A 115 0.62 -5.61 0.84
CA LEU A 115 -0.09 -6.73 1.50
C LEU A 115 -1.06 -7.42 0.54
N LEU A 116 -1.77 -6.61 -0.26
CA LEU A 116 -2.74 -7.08 -1.22
C LEU A 116 -2.95 -6.01 -2.30
N VAL A 117 -3.18 -6.46 -3.53
CA VAL A 117 -3.62 -5.61 -4.65
C VAL A 117 -4.87 -6.25 -5.24
N LEU A 118 -5.95 -5.49 -5.33
CA LEU A 118 -7.20 -5.90 -5.95
C LEU A 118 -7.54 -4.96 -7.11
N THR A 119 -8.28 -5.44 -8.10
CA THR A 119 -9.02 -4.55 -9.00
C THR A 119 -10.08 -3.78 -8.21
N GLY A 120 -10.51 -2.60 -8.70
CA GLY A 120 -11.58 -1.87 -8.02
C GLY A 120 -12.93 -2.60 -8.06
N GLU A 121 -13.17 -3.40 -9.10
CA GLU A 121 -14.35 -4.27 -9.20
C GLU A 121 -14.32 -5.36 -8.11
N GLU A 122 -13.21 -6.12 -8.00
CA GLU A 122 -13.05 -7.13 -6.94
C GLU A 122 -13.21 -6.52 -5.55
N TYR A 123 -12.61 -5.35 -5.29
CA TYR A 123 -12.77 -4.66 -4.01
C TYR A 123 -14.23 -4.29 -3.73
N THR A 124 -14.95 -3.80 -4.74
CA THR A 124 -16.34 -3.32 -4.59
C THR A 124 -17.31 -4.47 -4.33
N GLU A 125 -17.11 -5.61 -5.01
CA GLU A 125 -17.98 -6.77 -4.87
C GLU A 125 -17.65 -7.64 -3.65
N MET A 126 -16.45 -7.51 -3.09
CA MET A 126 -15.99 -8.35 -1.99
C MET A 126 -16.70 -8.01 -0.67
N PRO A 127 -17.33 -9.00 0.00
CA PRO A 127 -17.84 -8.80 1.34
C PRO A 127 -16.69 -8.45 2.31
N PHE A 128 -16.93 -7.48 3.19
CA PHE A 128 -15.92 -7.01 4.14
C PHE A 128 -15.28 -8.13 4.97
N GLN A 129 -16.05 -9.15 5.38
CA GLN A 129 -15.51 -10.29 6.12
C GLN A 129 -14.45 -11.05 5.32
N VAL A 130 -14.68 -11.26 4.02
CA VAL A 130 -13.71 -11.94 3.14
C VAL A 130 -12.45 -11.10 2.97
N LEU A 131 -12.60 -9.78 2.83
CA LEU A 131 -11.47 -8.86 2.76
C LEU A 131 -10.65 -8.90 4.07
N LEU A 132 -11.33 -8.82 5.21
CA LEU A 132 -10.69 -8.84 6.53
C LEU A 132 -9.90 -10.14 6.75
N ASP A 133 -10.44 -11.28 6.35
CA ASP A 133 -9.75 -12.58 6.48
C ASP A 133 -8.50 -12.66 5.58
N ARG A 134 -8.57 -12.13 4.35
CA ARG A 134 -7.39 -11.99 3.48
C ARG A 134 -6.33 -11.07 4.07
N LEU A 135 -6.73 -9.95 4.67
CA LEU A 135 -5.80 -9.01 5.29
C LEU A 135 -5.15 -9.60 6.55
N LYS A 136 -5.90 -10.35 7.37
CA LYS A 136 -5.34 -11.08 8.52
C LYS A 136 -4.29 -12.10 8.08
N GLU A 137 -4.57 -12.83 7.00
CA GLU A 137 -3.60 -13.78 6.44
C GLU A 137 -2.38 -13.06 5.86
N ALA A 138 -2.56 -11.93 5.18
CA ALA A 138 -1.44 -11.16 4.64
C ALA A 138 -0.56 -10.52 5.73
N VAL A 139 -1.15 -10.14 6.86
CA VAL A 139 -0.42 -9.57 8.01
C VAL A 139 0.30 -10.63 8.84
N ARG A 140 -0.15 -11.89 8.77
CA ARG A 140 0.36 -13.00 9.56
C ARG A 140 1.86 -13.20 9.33
N SER A 141 2.64 -13.12 10.43
CA SER A 141 4.10 -13.28 10.39
C SER A 141 4.60 -14.71 10.67
N GLY A 142 3.70 -15.65 10.97
CA GLY A 142 4.02 -16.98 11.49
C GLY A 142 2.78 -17.74 12.00
N PRO A 143 2.93 -18.84 12.76
CA PRO A 143 1.81 -19.63 13.29
C PRO A 143 0.90 -18.82 14.23
N THR A 144 -0.43 -18.95 14.09
CA THR A 144 -1.37 -18.27 15.01
C THR A 144 -1.22 -18.79 16.43
N VAL A 145 -1.31 -17.89 17.40
CA VAL A 145 -1.41 -18.24 18.81
C VAL A 145 -2.83 -18.71 19.12
N VAL A 146 -2.96 -19.96 19.58
CA VAL A 146 -4.24 -20.58 19.94
C VAL A 146 -4.46 -20.66 21.45
N GLY A 147 -3.40 -20.47 22.23
CA GLY A 147 -3.47 -20.49 23.69
C GLY A 147 -2.28 -19.81 24.35
N GLU A 148 -2.53 -19.26 25.52
CA GLU A 148 -1.49 -18.72 26.38
C GLU A 148 -1.73 -19.18 27.83
N PHE A 149 -0.70 -19.71 28.46
CA PHE A 149 -0.73 -20.13 29.86
C PHE A 149 0.28 -19.31 30.67
N LEU A 150 -0.23 -18.55 31.63
CA LEU A 150 0.57 -17.81 32.60
C LEU A 150 0.73 -18.66 33.87
N ALA A 151 1.97 -19.11 34.12
CA ALA A 151 2.29 -19.90 35.30
C ALA A 151 2.39 -19.00 36.56
N PRO A 152 2.19 -19.58 37.77
CA PRO A 152 2.30 -18.82 39.03
C PRO A 152 3.70 -18.22 39.29
N ASP A 153 4.74 -18.73 38.63
CA ASP A 153 6.11 -18.21 38.71
C ASP A 153 6.36 -17.02 37.77
N GLY A 154 5.34 -16.59 37.02
CA GLY A 154 5.41 -15.50 36.04
C GLY A 154 5.87 -15.93 34.65
N THR A 155 6.12 -17.23 34.41
CA THR A 155 6.49 -17.73 33.08
C THR A 155 5.26 -17.86 32.18
N THR A 156 5.36 -17.34 30.96
CA THR A 156 4.34 -17.53 29.91
C THR A 156 4.71 -18.70 29.00
N ARG A 157 3.75 -19.56 28.70
CA ARG A 157 3.83 -20.56 27.63
C ARG A 157 2.81 -20.23 26.55
N ILE A 158 3.26 -20.18 25.30
CA ILE A 158 2.44 -19.90 24.12
C ILE A 158 2.21 -21.23 23.41
N PHE A 159 0.97 -21.47 22.99
CA PHE A 159 0.58 -22.58 22.14
C PHE A 159 0.17 -22.02 20.79
N THR A 160 0.68 -22.63 19.73
CA THR A 160 0.40 -22.26 18.35
C THR A 160 -0.41 -23.34 17.64
N GLU A 161 -0.91 -23.05 16.45
CA GLU A 161 -1.63 -24.04 15.61
C GLU A 161 -0.82 -25.32 15.38
N ASP A 162 0.51 -25.21 15.32
CA ASP A 162 1.41 -26.34 15.09
C ASP A 162 1.58 -27.24 16.32
N ASP A 163 1.18 -26.77 17.51
CA ASP A 163 1.27 -27.51 18.77
C ASP A 163 0.03 -28.39 19.06
N VAL A 164 -0.99 -28.35 18.18
CA VAL A 164 -2.31 -28.99 18.37
C VAL A 164 -2.56 -30.14 17.40
#